data_AF-A0A352WTR6-F1
#
_entry.id   AF-A0A352WTR6-F1
#
_cell.length_a   1.000
_cell.length_b   1.000
_cell.length_c   1.000
_cell.angle_alpha   90.00
_cell.angle_beta   90.00
_cell.angle_gamma   90.00
#
_symmetry.space_group_name_H-M   'P 1'
#
loop_
_entity.id
_entity.type
_entity.pdbx_description
1 polymer ?
#
loop_
_entity_poly.entity_id
_entity_poly.type
_entity_poly.pdbx_seq_one_letter_code
_entity_poly.pdbx_strand_id
1 'polypeptide(L)'
;GKTSDWSPVQRFAVGIVAKDYLKGAYIGLGGGDVRSPLLRKSFVVNERGVTFLHVNSLGYHEIYINGKKVGEDVLSPAVSQLNKRSLVVTY
;
A
#
# COMPACT_ATOMS: atom_id res chain seq x y z
N GLY A 1 27.36 20.84 -30.59
CA GLY A 1 26.92 20.69 -29.18
C GLY A 1 27.94 19.87 -28.42
N LYS A 2 28.00 19.98 -27.08
CA LYS A 2 28.80 19.07 -26.23
C LYS A 2 27.89 17.98 -25.66
N THR A 3 28.33 16.74 -25.73
CA THR A 3 27.63 15.58 -25.17
C THR A 3 28.04 15.40 -23.71
N SER A 4 27.09 15.04 -22.84
CA SER A 4 27.38 14.63 -21.46
C SER A 4 27.59 13.12 -21.36
N ASP A 5 28.18 12.69 -20.25
CA ASP A 5 28.16 11.28 -19.87
C ASP A 5 26.73 10.83 -19.53
N TRP A 6 26.54 9.51 -19.49
CA TRP A 6 25.30 8.89 -19.04
C TRP A 6 25.05 9.16 -17.55
N SER A 7 23.79 9.31 -17.17
CA SER A 7 23.39 9.33 -15.77
C SER A 7 23.60 7.96 -15.10
N PRO A 8 23.68 7.91 -13.77
CA PRO A 8 23.55 6.66 -13.04
C PRO A 8 22.25 5.92 -13.37
N VAL A 9 22.27 4.59 -13.24
CA VAL A 9 21.07 3.75 -13.40
C VAL A 9 20.05 4.08 -12.32
N GLN A 10 18.80 4.28 -12.73
CA GLN A 10 17.65 4.48 -11.83
C GLN A 10 16.66 3.32 -11.95
N ARG A 11 15.79 3.16 -10.94
CA ARG A 11 14.78 2.09 -10.89
C ARG A 11 13.39 2.68 -10.69
N PHE A 12 12.40 2.03 -11.29
CA PHE A 12 10.99 2.26 -11.02
C PHE A 12 10.27 0.91 -11.01
N ALA A 13 9.15 0.85 -10.30
CA ALA A 13 8.25 -0.30 -10.31
C ALA A 13 6.84 0.17 -10.65
N VAL A 14 6.04 -0.71 -11.22
CA VAL A 14 4.64 -0.44 -11.56
C VAL A 14 3.77 -1.16 -10.55
N GLY A 15 2.84 -0.44 -9.91
CA GLY A 15 1.86 -1.01 -9.00
C GLY A 15 0.73 -1.75 -9.72
N ILE A 16 -0.41 -1.90 -9.06
CA ILE A 16 -1.58 -2.56 -9.64
C ILE A 16 -2.27 -1.63 -10.65
N VAL A 17 -2.34 -2.06 -11.91
CA VAL A 17 -2.85 -1.25 -13.04
C VAL A 17 -4.27 -1.61 -13.45
N ALA A 18 -4.73 -2.84 -13.21
CA ALA A 18 -6.10 -3.27 -13.47
C ALA A 18 -6.73 -3.91 -12.23
N LYS A 19 -8.05 -3.74 -12.08
CA LYS A 19 -8.81 -4.20 -10.90
C LYS A 19 -8.66 -5.71 -10.65
N ASP A 20 -8.60 -6.50 -11.72
CA ASP A 20 -8.57 -7.96 -11.64
C ASP A 20 -7.26 -8.51 -11.03
N TYR A 21 -6.23 -7.67 -10.88
CA TYR A 21 -4.96 -8.04 -10.24
C TYR A 21 -4.95 -7.79 -8.72
N LEU A 22 -5.90 -7.01 -8.19
CA LEU A 22 -6.04 -6.85 -6.75
C LEU A 22 -6.89 -8.00 -6.20
N LYS A 23 -6.24 -9.01 -5.63
CA LYS A 23 -6.91 -10.20 -5.06
C LYS A 23 -7.52 -9.98 -3.67
N GLY A 24 -7.29 -8.81 -3.07
CA GLY A 24 -7.84 -8.45 -1.76
C GLY A 24 -9.31 -8.04 -1.85
N ALA A 25 -10.06 -8.27 -0.77
CA ALA A 25 -11.41 -7.73 -0.59
C ALA A 25 -11.40 -6.67 0.51
N TYR A 26 -12.32 -5.70 0.41
CA TYR A 26 -12.56 -4.80 1.53
C TYR A 26 -13.08 -5.60 2.73
N ILE A 27 -12.49 -5.32 3.89
CA ILE A 27 -12.89 -5.89 5.18
C ILE A 27 -13.16 -4.76 6.16
N GLY A 28 -14.03 -5.01 7.12
CA GLY A 28 -14.35 -4.08 8.20
C GLY A 28 -14.85 -4.85 9.41
N LEU A 29 -14.86 -4.17 10.56
CA LEU A 29 -15.57 -4.67 11.73
C LEU A 29 -17.07 -4.41 11.51
N GLY A 30 -17.92 -5.34 11.96
CA GLY A 30 -19.38 -5.21 11.88
C GLY A 30 -19.92 -4.01 12.68
N GLY A 31 -21.24 -3.80 12.61
CA GLY A 31 -21.92 -2.60 13.12
C GLY A 31 -21.56 -2.19 14.56
N GLY A 32 -21.68 -0.89 14.82
CA GLY A 32 -21.25 -0.22 16.05
C GLY A 32 -20.43 1.04 15.74
N ASP A 33 -20.11 1.84 16.76
CA ASP A 33 -19.20 2.98 16.62
C ASP A 33 -17.74 2.50 16.69
N VAL A 34 -17.26 1.95 15.58
CA VAL A 34 -15.88 1.47 15.46
C VAL A 34 -14.99 2.64 15.03
N ARG A 35 -14.21 3.15 15.99
CA ARG A 35 -13.20 4.19 15.74
C ARG A 35 -11.82 3.54 15.70
N SER A 36 -11.08 3.81 14.62
CA SER A 36 -9.68 3.38 14.45
C SER A 36 -9.44 1.88 14.70
N PRO A 37 -10.07 0.98 13.93
CA PRO A 37 -9.93 -0.46 14.13
C PRO A 37 -8.50 -0.95 13.88
N LEU A 38 -8.03 -1.88 14.73
CA LEU A 38 -6.77 -2.59 14.53
C LEU A 38 -7.04 -3.93 13.82
N LEU A 39 -6.41 -4.13 12.67
CA LEU A 39 -6.49 -5.36 11.88
C LEU A 39 -5.14 -6.07 11.89
N ARG A 40 -5.15 -7.39 12.07
CA ARG A 40 -3.94 -8.22 12.12
C ARG A 40 -4.11 -9.52 11.36
N LYS A 41 -3.10 -9.89 10.59
CA LYS A 41 -2.97 -11.20 9.95
C LYS A 41 -1.55 -11.73 10.15
N SER A 42 -1.43 -13.04 10.36
CA SER A 42 -0.16 -13.77 10.34
C SER A 42 -0.16 -14.76 9.19
N PHE A 43 1.01 -14.97 8.59
CA PHE A 43 1.27 -15.94 7.54
C PHE A 43 2.73 -16.39 7.61
N VAL A 44 3.05 -17.52 6.98
CA VAL A 44 4.40 -18.07 6.91
C VAL A 44 4.98 -17.77 5.52
N VAL A 45 6.24 -17.37 5.49
CA VAL A 45 6.99 -17.11 4.24
C VAL A 45 8.00 -18.23 4.06
N ASN A 46 7.78 -19.06 3.04
CA ASN A 46 8.66 -20.20 2.74
C ASN A 46 9.85 -19.80 1.84
N GLU A 47 9.66 -18.80 0.98
CA GLU A 47 10.67 -18.30 0.04
C GLU A 47 10.83 -16.79 0.18
N ARG A 48 12.07 -16.30 0.03
CA ARG A 48 12.39 -14.87 0.16
C ARG A 48 12.58 -14.26 -1.22
N GLY A 49 12.02 -13.07 -1.41
CA GLY A 49 12.19 -12.29 -2.64
C GLY A 49 11.67 -10.86 -2.45
N VAL A 50 11.92 -10.02 -3.47
CA VAL A 50 11.31 -8.68 -3.52
C VAL A 50 9.80 -8.86 -3.53
N THR A 51 9.16 -8.27 -2.52
CA THR A 51 7.73 -8.40 -2.26
C THR A 51 7.15 -7.02 -2.02
N PHE A 52 5.96 -6.78 -2.55
CA PHE A 52 5.25 -5.52 -2.37
C PHE A 52 3.99 -5.73 -1.54
N LEU A 53 3.67 -4.74 -0.71
CA LEU A 53 2.38 -4.64 -0.03
C LEU A 53 1.52 -3.58 -0.72
N HIS A 54 0.40 -3.99 -1.28
CA HIS A 54 -0.60 -3.09 -1.85
C HIS A 54 -1.76 -2.89 -0.87
N VAL A 55 -1.99 -1.65 -0.44
CA VAL A 55 -3.03 -1.30 0.55
C VAL A 55 -4.02 -0.33 -0.06
N ASN A 56 -5.31 -0.66 0.04
CA ASN A 56 -6.42 0.23 -0.30
C ASN A 56 -7.33 0.35 0.91
N SER A 57 -7.28 1.49 1.59
CA SER A 57 -8.13 1.78 2.75
C SER A 57 -9.19 2.82 2.39
N LEU A 58 -10.35 2.70 3.03
CA LEU A 58 -11.34 3.77 3.08
C LEU A 58 -11.09 4.57 4.37
N GLY A 59 -10.59 5.78 4.22
CA GLY A 59 -9.97 6.53 5.33
C GLY A 59 -8.48 6.22 5.47
N TYR A 60 -7.88 6.64 6.58
CA TYR A 60 -6.44 6.55 6.81
C TYR A 60 -6.00 5.20 7.38
N HIS A 61 -4.74 4.85 7.16
CA HIS A 61 -4.09 3.68 7.74
C HIS A 61 -2.65 3.97 8.17
N GLU A 62 -2.17 3.17 9.12
CA GLU A 62 -0.75 2.97 9.39
C GLU A 62 -0.46 1.46 9.35
N ILE A 63 0.62 1.08 8.68
CA ILE A 63 1.01 -0.33 8.50
C ILE A 63 2.20 -0.66 9.37
N TYR A 64 2.14 -1.84 10.00
CA TYR A 64 3.25 -2.42 10.74
C TYR A 64 3.50 -3.85 10.28
N ILE A 65 4.75 -4.18 9.94
CA ILE A 65 5.19 -5.54 9.65
C ILE A 65 6.18 -5.96 10.73
N ASN A 66 5.88 -7.06 11.43
CA ASN A 66 6.70 -7.57 12.54
C ASN A 66 7.06 -6.50 13.59
N GLY A 67 6.09 -5.65 13.93
CA GLY A 67 6.23 -4.58 14.92
C GLY A 67 6.94 -3.31 14.43
N LYS A 68 7.37 -3.25 13.17
CA LYS A 68 8.03 -2.07 12.59
C LYS A 68 7.09 -1.33 11.65
N LYS A 69 7.00 0.00 11.77
CA LYS A 69 6.21 0.85 10.87
C LYS A 69 6.74 0.70 9.45
N VAL A 70 5.84 0.63 8.47
CA VAL A 70 6.16 0.58 7.05
C VAL A 70 6.03 1.98 6.45
N GLY A 71 7.12 2.50 5.91
CA GLY A 71 7.20 3.86 5.36
C GLY A 71 7.22 4.96 6.43
N GLU A 72 7.58 6.16 5.99
CA GLU A 72 7.63 7.37 6.84
C GLU A 72 6.39 8.26 6.68
N ASP A 73 5.51 7.92 5.74
CA ASP A 73 4.32 8.71 5.45
C ASP A 73 3.36 8.75 6.66
N VAL A 74 2.63 9.87 6.74
CA VAL A 74 1.54 10.09 7.69
C VAL A 74 0.28 10.43 6.91
N LEU A 75 -0.88 10.13 7.50
CA LEU A 75 -2.19 10.36 6.86
C LEU A 75 -2.29 9.68 5.47
N SER A 76 -1.71 8.48 5.34
CA SER A 76 -1.87 7.64 4.15
C SER A 76 -3.25 6.98 4.12
N PRO A 77 -3.90 6.82 2.96
CA PRO A 77 -3.59 7.45 1.68
C PRO A 77 -4.05 8.92 1.64
N ALA A 78 -3.65 9.65 0.60
CA ALA A 78 -4.17 10.98 0.35
C ALA A 78 -5.71 11.01 0.20
N VAL A 79 -6.31 12.17 0.51
CA VAL A 79 -7.75 12.38 0.40
C VAL A 79 -8.23 12.19 -1.04
N SER A 80 -9.32 11.45 -1.22
CA SER A 80 -9.96 11.22 -2.52
C SER A 80 -11.49 11.14 -2.38
N GLN A 81 -12.21 11.36 -3.49
CA GLN A 81 -13.66 11.15 -3.53
C GLN A 81 -13.95 9.64 -3.55
N LEU A 82 -14.10 9.03 -2.38
CA LEU A 82 -14.16 7.57 -2.21
C LEU A 82 -15.29 6.89 -2.99
N ASN A 83 -16.40 7.59 -3.27
CA ASN A 83 -17.49 7.08 -4.10
C ASN A 83 -17.16 7.04 -5.62
N LYS A 84 -16.04 7.66 -6.05
CA LYS A 84 -15.55 7.62 -7.43
C LYS A 84 -14.23 6.88 -7.55
N ARG A 85 -13.32 7.09 -6.60
CA ARG A 85 -11.97 6.53 -6.61
C ARG A 85 -11.42 6.41 -5.19
N SER A 86 -10.88 5.24 -4.89
CA SER A 86 -9.97 5.01 -3.77
C SER A 86 -8.52 4.86 -4.28
N LEU A 87 -7.56 5.09 -3.40
CA LEU A 87 -6.13 5.03 -3.73
C LEU A 87 -5.51 3.75 -3.20
N VAL A 88 -4.68 3.12 -4.02
CA VAL A 88 -3.80 2.02 -3.60
C VAL A 88 -2.42 2.60 -3.34
N VAL A 89 -1.86 2.35 -2.16
CA VAL A 89 -0.46 2.65 -1.85
C VAL A 89 0.33 1.35 -1.91
N THR A 90 1.52 1.40 -2.51
CA THR A 90 2.44 0.25 -2.61
C THR A 90 3.66 0.52 -1.76
N TYR A 91 3.99 -0.42 -0.88
CA TYR A 91 5.17 -0.43 -0.03
C TYR A 91 6.09 -1.59 -0.40
#